data_AF-A0AAN5C1G2-F1
#
_entry.id   AF-A0AAN5C1G2-F1
#
_cell.length_a   1.000
_cell.length_b   1.000
_cell.length_c   1.000
_cell.angle_alpha   90.00
_cell.angle_beta   90.00
_cell.angle_gamma   90.00
#
_symmetry.space_group_name_H-M   'P 1'
#
loop_
_entity.id
_entity.type
_entity.pdbx_description
1 polymer ?
#
loop_
_entity_poly.entity_id
_entity_poly.type
_entity_poly.pdbx_seq_one_letter_code
_entity_poly.pdbx_strand_id
1 'polypeptide(L)'
;MIGTVYSDIEGVLRERLPDLPPVPEILASNSLVFLNSEPLVDFPRPSSARVIDIGGITVAGERNKPINETWSSILDLRPKTILISFGSMAKAFTMPAEYKQTILSTINKFPDVTFIWKYERPEDNISAGVPNLIGSAWVPQNNLLHDARLTAFITHCGQGSTAES
;
A
#
# COMPACT_ATOMS: atom_id res chain seq x y z
N MET A 1 -13.72 -15.96 -6.87
CA MET A 1 -13.11 -14.75 -6.31
C MET A 1 -13.94 -13.50 -6.56
N ILE A 2 -14.60 -13.35 -7.72
CA ILE A 2 -15.48 -12.20 -8.02
C ILE A 2 -16.77 -12.19 -7.16
N GLY A 3 -17.36 -13.36 -6.86
CA GLY A 3 -18.63 -13.44 -6.12
C GLY A 3 -18.59 -13.01 -4.64
N THR A 4 -17.42 -13.09 -3.98
CA THR A 4 -17.26 -12.74 -2.55
C THR A 4 -17.10 -11.24 -2.30
N VAL A 5 -16.60 -10.47 -3.28
CA VAL A 5 -16.44 -9.02 -3.11
C VAL A 5 -17.78 -8.29 -3.27
N TYR A 6 -18.63 -8.76 -4.18
CA TYR A 6 -19.96 -8.17 -4.38
C TYR A 6 -20.87 -8.36 -3.16
N SER A 7 -20.82 -9.51 -2.50
CA SER A 7 -21.66 -9.79 -1.32
C SER A 7 -21.35 -8.86 -0.15
N ASP A 8 -20.07 -8.54 0.06
CA ASP A 8 -19.64 -7.72 1.19
C ASP A 8 -20.00 -6.25 0.99
N ILE A 9 -19.82 -5.73 -0.24
CA ILE A 9 -20.21 -4.36 -0.61
C ILE A 9 -21.73 -4.21 -0.55
N GLU A 10 -22.47 -5.20 -1.06
CA GLU A 10 -23.93 -5.16 -1.05
C GLU A 10 -24.50 -5.18 0.36
N GLY A 11 -23.89 -5.94 1.29
CA GLY A 11 -24.27 -5.92 2.70
C GLY A 11 -24.13 -4.54 3.34
N VAL A 12 -22.98 -3.88 3.14
CA VAL A 12 -22.72 -2.53 3.67
C VAL A 12 -23.65 -1.48 3.04
N LEU A 13 -23.88 -1.57 1.71
CA LEU A 13 -24.77 -0.64 1.01
C LEU A 13 -26.22 -0.79 1.48
N ARG A 14 -26.70 -2.02 1.70
CA ARG A 14 -28.05 -2.24 2.24
C ARG A 14 -28.22 -1.69 3.66
N GLU A 15 -27.19 -1.76 4.50
CA GLU A 15 -27.21 -1.20 5.85
C GLU A 15 -27.23 0.34 5.84
N ARG A 16 -26.43 0.96 4.96
CA ARG A 16 -26.19 2.41 4.94
C ARG A 16 -27.14 3.18 4.02
N LEU A 17 -27.60 2.54 2.95
CA LEU A 17 -28.39 3.10 1.85
C LEU A 17 -29.44 2.06 1.39
N PRO A 18 -30.47 1.79 2.21
CA PRO A 18 -31.42 0.69 1.99
C PRO A 18 -32.25 0.83 0.71
N ASP A 19 -32.43 2.06 0.21
CA ASP A 19 -33.22 2.36 -0.99
C ASP A 19 -32.43 2.21 -2.30
N LEU A 20 -31.14 1.91 -2.22
CA LEU A 20 -30.30 1.75 -3.41
C LEU A 20 -30.64 0.42 -4.12
N PRO A 21 -30.75 0.39 -5.46
CA PRO A 21 -30.85 -0.86 -6.20
C PRO A 21 -29.65 -1.78 -5.94
N PRO A 22 -29.74 -3.09 -6.21
CA PRO A 22 -28.61 -3.99 -6.12
C PRO A 22 -27.42 -3.50 -6.96
N VAL A 23 -26.19 -3.75 -6.49
CA VAL A 23 -24.95 -3.29 -7.15
C VAL A 23 -24.90 -3.63 -8.65
N PRO A 24 -25.30 -4.84 -9.11
CA PRO A 24 -25.32 -5.15 -10.54
C PRO A 24 -26.28 -4.26 -11.34
N GLU A 25 -27.42 -3.89 -10.77
CA GLU A 25 -28.42 -3.04 -11.42
C GLU A 25 -27.91 -1.60 -11.55
N ILE A 26 -27.27 -1.09 -10.49
CA ILE A 26 -26.59 0.20 -10.53
C ILE A 26 -25.55 0.22 -11.64
N LEU A 27 -24.67 -0.77 -11.69
CA LEU A 27 -23.64 -0.88 -12.73
C LEU A 27 -24.23 -0.96 -14.14
N ALA A 28 -25.35 -1.66 -14.33
CA ALA A 28 -26.01 -1.79 -15.63
C ALA A 28 -26.72 -0.49 -16.08
N SER A 29 -27.24 0.28 -15.13
CA SER A 29 -28.01 1.51 -15.37
C SER A 29 -27.15 2.76 -15.60
N ASN A 30 -25.86 2.71 -15.28
CA ASN A 30 -24.96 3.85 -15.40
C ASN A 30 -24.61 4.20 -16.86
N SER A 31 -24.62 5.51 -17.16
CA SER A 31 -24.19 6.04 -18.47
C SER A 31 -22.67 5.99 -18.67
N LEU A 32 -21.91 6.20 -17.59
CA LEU A 32 -20.44 6.20 -17.58
C LEU A 32 -19.92 5.54 -16.29
N VAL A 33 -18.79 4.85 -16.40
CA VAL A 33 -18.06 4.25 -15.28
C VAL A 33 -16.60 4.67 -15.42
N PHE A 34 -16.12 5.41 -14.43
CA PHE A 34 -14.72 5.81 -14.36
C PHE A 34 -13.92 4.80 -13.53
N LEU A 35 -12.85 4.25 -14.10
CA LEU A 35 -12.02 3.26 -13.43
C LEU A 35 -10.62 3.81 -13.20
N ASN A 36 -10.10 3.67 -11.98
CA ASN A 36 -8.74 4.05 -11.66
C ASN A 36 -7.75 2.95 -12.11
N SER A 37 -7.68 2.73 -13.42
CA SER A 37 -6.82 1.74 -14.09
C SER A 37 -6.03 2.38 -15.21
N GLU A 38 -4.83 1.86 -15.47
CA GLU A 38 -4.01 2.16 -16.64
C GLU A 38 -4.08 0.96 -17.59
N PRO A 39 -4.77 1.06 -18.75
CA PRO A 39 -4.95 -0.07 -19.66
C PRO A 39 -3.66 -0.75 -20.13
N LEU A 40 -2.54 -0.03 -20.14
CA LEU A 40 -1.24 -0.59 -20.53
C LEU A 40 -0.59 -1.48 -19.45
N VAL A 41 -1.01 -1.35 -18.19
CA VAL A 41 -0.45 -2.08 -17.04
C VAL A 41 -1.46 -3.09 -16.46
N ASP A 42 -2.76 -2.87 -16.70
CA ASP A 42 -3.85 -3.72 -16.23
C ASP A 42 -4.02 -4.99 -17.09
N PHE A 43 -4.72 -5.97 -16.54
CA PHE A 43 -5.06 -7.18 -17.28
C PHE A 43 -6.07 -6.89 -18.40
N PRO A 44 -5.95 -7.56 -19.56
CA PRO A 44 -6.92 -7.41 -20.63
C PRO A 44 -8.30 -7.89 -20.16
N ARG A 45 -9.30 -7.00 -20.29
CA ARG A 45 -10.68 -7.29 -19.93
C ARG A 45 -11.65 -6.74 -20.99
N PRO A 46 -12.80 -7.40 -21.23
CA PRO A 46 -13.86 -6.80 -22.02
C PRO A 46 -14.28 -5.46 -21.41
N SER A 47 -14.37 -4.44 -22.25
CA SER A 47 -14.78 -3.09 -21.86
C SER A 47 -15.80 -2.56 -22.87
N SER A 48 -16.52 -1.50 -22.49
CA SER A 48 -17.48 -0.81 -23.35
C SER A 48 -17.10 0.66 -23.44
N ALA A 49 -17.63 1.38 -24.44
CA ALA A 49 -17.40 2.83 -24.57
C ALA A 49 -17.90 3.66 -23.36
N ARG A 50 -18.67 3.05 -22.45
CA ARG A 50 -19.13 3.68 -21.20
C ARG A 50 -18.08 3.64 -20.11
N VAL A 51 -17.09 2.77 -20.23
CA VAL A 51 -16.03 2.58 -19.23
C VAL A 51 -14.83 3.43 -19.64
N ILE A 52 -14.49 4.42 -18.82
CA ILE A 52 -13.39 5.35 -19.08
C ILE A 52 -12.32 5.11 -18.02
N ASP A 53 -11.16 4.64 -18.46
CA ASP A 53 -10.00 4.45 -17.61
C ASP A 53 -9.33 5.81 -17.31
N ILE A 54 -9.31 6.18 -16.03
CA ILE A 54 -8.69 7.38 -15.49
C ILE A 54 -7.68 7.00 -14.39
N GLY A 55 -6.68 6.21 -14.78
CA GLY A 55 -5.62 5.74 -13.89
C GLY A 55 -4.80 6.86 -13.24
N GLY A 56 -4.09 6.51 -12.17
CA GLY A 56 -3.21 7.45 -11.46
C GLY A 56 -3.93 8.39 -10.50
N ILE A 57 -5.24 8.19 -10.26
CA ILE A 57 -5.94 8.86 -9.17
C ILE A 57 -5.41 8.29 -7.86
N THR A 58 -4.63 9.09 -7.17
CA THR A 58 -4.11 8.79 -5.84
C THR A 58 -4.31 10.01 -4.95
N VAL A 59 -4.09 9.84 -3.65
CA VAL A 59 -4.08 10.97 -2.73
C VAL A 59 -3.03 11.95 -3.25
N ALA A 60 -3.44 13.21 -3.45
CA ALA A 60 -2.51 14.31 -3.69
C ALA A 60 -1.70 14.49 -2.41
N GLY A 61 -0.68 13.64 -2.24
CA GLY A 61 0.29 13.79 -1.18
C GLY A 61 0.97 15.14 -1.33
N GLU A 62 1.64 15.56 -0.27
CA GLU A 62 2.51 16.72 -0.29
C GLU A 62 3.78 16.37 -1.09
N ARG A 63 3.63 16.01 -2.37
CA ARG A 63 4.68 15.52 -3.29
C ARG A 63 5.89 16.45 -3.35
N ASN A 64 5.66 17.74 -3.07
CA ASN A 64 6.68 18.78 -3.10
C ASN A 64 7.17 19.23 -1.72
N LYS A 65 6.68 18.63 -0.63
CA LYS A 65 7.23 18.95 0.69
C LYS A 65 8.46 18.10 0.96
N PRO A 66 9.57 18.73 1.37
CA PRO A 66 10.75 17.99 1.78
C PRO A 66 10.39 17.05 2.92
N ILE A 67 10.93 15.84 2.87
CA ILE A 67 10.77 14.88 3.96
C ILE A 67 11.36 15.50 5.23
N ASN A 68 10.72 15.28 6.38
CA ASN A 68 11.21 15.89 7.62
C ASN A 68 12.62 15.40 7.98
N GLU A 69 13.30 16.14 8.87
CA GLU A 69 14.68 15.82 9.26
C GLU A 69 14.83 14.41 9.82
N THR A 70 13.82 13.89 10.53
CA THR A 70 13.86 12.54 11.11
C THR A 70 14.01 11.47 10.03
N TRP A 71 13.15 11.51 9.01
CA TRP A 71 13.20 10.55 7.91
C TRP A 71 14.37 10.81 6.97
N SER A 72 14.77 12.08 6.78
CA SER A 72 15.98 12.39 6.02
C SER A 72 17.21 11.75 6.67
N SER A 73 17.38 11.90 7.99
CA SER A 73 18.49 11.26 8.71
C SER A 73 18.45 9.73 8.60
N ILE A 74 17.26 9.11 8.64
CA ILE A 74 17.12 7.65 8.44
C ILE A 74 17.58 7.23 7.03
N LEU A 75 17.19 7.99 6.00
CA LEU A 75 17.58 7.73 4.61
C LEU A 75 19.09 7.87 4.39
N ASP A 76 19.77 8.70 5.20
CA ASP A 76 21.22 8.94 5.11
C ASP A 76 22.07 7.93 5.91
N LEU A 77 21.46 7.05 6.73
CA LEU A 77 22.20 6.12 7.60
C LEU A 77 23.11 5.15 6.82
N ARG A 78 22.71 4.75 5.62
CA ARG A 78 23.37 3.71 4.82
C ARG A 78 23.22 3.97 3.32
N PRO A 79 24.05 3.36 2.45
CA PRO A 79 23.98 3.56 1.01
C PRO A 79 22.66 3.17 0.33
N LYS A 80 21.87 2.29 0.95
CA LYS A 80 20.60 1.79 0.41
C LYS A 80 19.52 1.82 1.48
N THR A 81 18.30 2.18 1.08
CA THR A 81 17.13 2.13 1.96
C THR A 81 16.00 1.35 1.32
N ILE A 82 15.38 0.44 2.07
CA ILE A 82 14.23 -0.36 1.63
C ILE A 82 13.05 -0.12 2.56
N LEU A 83 11.90 0.24 1.99
CA LEU A 83 10.64 0.36 2.71
C LEU A 83 9.88 -0.97 2.65
N ILE A 84 9.40 -1.45 3.80
CA ILE A 84 8.47 -2.58 3.92
C ILE A 84 7.17 -2.03 4.51
N SER A 85 6.11 -1.98 3.70
CA SER A 85 4.78 -1.53 4.13
C SER A 85 3.69 -2.31 3.42
N PHE A 86 2.85 -2.98 4.20
CA PHE A 86 1.71 -3.76 3.71
C PHE A 86 0.39 -2.95 3.73
N GLY A 87 0.48 -1.62 3.78
CA GLY A 87 -0.68 -0.74 3.79
C GLY A 87 -1.45 -0.76 5.11
N SER A 88 -2.70 -0.31 5.10
CA SER A 88 -3.58 -0.25 6.28
C SER A 88 -4.40 -1.52 6.50
N MET A 89 -4.62 -2.30 5.43
CA MET A 89 -5.46 -3.50 5.44
C MET A 89 -4.70 -4.73 5.92
N ALA A 90 -3.55 -5.03 5.31
CA ALA A 90 -2.69 -6.13 5.71
C ALA A 90 -1.71 -5.64 6.79
N LYS A 91 -2.13 -5.71 8.06
CA LYS A 91 -1.32 -5.21 9.19
C LYS A 91 -0.12 -6.13 9.43
N ALA A 92 1.09 -5.58 9.49
CA ALA A 92 2.31 -6.38 9.65
C ALA A 92 2.33 -7.16 10.98
N PHE A 93 1.69 -6.64 12.03
CA PHE A 93 1.66 -7.33 13.31
C PHE A 93 0.86 -8.64 13.28
N THR A 94 -0.08 -8.82 12.36
CA THR A 94 -0.86 -10.07 12.24
C THR A 94 -0.13 -11.15 11.47
N MET A 95 1.04 -10.83 10.89
CA MET A 95 1.87 -11.78 10.18
C MET A 95 2.29 -12.94 11.11
N PRO A 96 2.26 -14.20 10.64
CA PRO A 96 2.79 -15.33 11.40
C PRO A 96 4.23 -15.11 11.85
N ALA A 97 4.56 -15.58 13.05
CA ALA A 97 5.89 -15.38 13.65
C ALA A 97 7.03 -15.91 12.78
N GLU A 98 6.82 -17.05 12.11
CA GLU A 98 7.79 -17.66 11.19
C GLU A 98 8.18 -16.73 10.03
N TYR A 99 7.18 -16.02 9.46
CA TYR A 99 7.43 -15.08 8.38
C TYR A 99 8.14 -13.83 8.88
N LYS A 100 7.76 -13.31 10.04
CA LYS A 100 8.48 -12.19 10.67
C LYS A 100 9.94 -12.57 10.91
N GLN A 101 10.20 -13.76 11.46
CA GLN A 101 11.55 -14.23 11.72
C GLN A 101 12.36 -14.40 10.43
N THR A 102 11.73 -14.84 9.36
CA THR A 102 12.37 -14.95 8.04
C THR A 102 12.77 -13.58 7.50
N ILE A 103 11.90 -12.58 7.63
CA ILE A 103 12.19 -11.20 7.25
C ILE A 103 13.35 -10.65 8.08
N LEU A 104 13.31 -10.78 9.41
CA LEU A 104 14.40 -10.33 10.31
C LEU A 104 15.74 -11.01 9.99
N SER A 105 15.71 -12.32 9.75
CA SER A 105 16.91 -13.09 9.39
C SER A 105 17.48 -12.66 8.03
N THR A 106 16.61 -12.24 7.11
CA THR A 106 17.01 -11.70 5.81
C THR A 106 17.62 -10.31 5.97
N ILE A 107 16.98 -9.42 6.72
CA ILE A 107 17.46 -8.06 7.01
C ILE A 107 18.89 -8.09 7.58
N ASN A 108 19.17 -8.98 8.53
CA ASN A 108 20.50 -9.12 9.14
C ASN A 108 21.62 -9.50 8.15
N LYS A 109 21.29 -10.06 6.99
CA LYS A 109 22.28 -10.41 5.95
C LYS A 109 22.71 -9.21 5.10
N PHE A 110 22.06 -8.06 5.25
CA PHE A 110 22.31 -6.86 4.45
C PHE A 110 22.71 -5.67 5.34
N PRO A 111 23.90 -5.69 5.97
CA PRO A 111 24.33 -4.66 6.92
C PRO A 111 24.43 -3.25 6.32
N ASP A 112 24.64 -3.15 5.00
CA ASP A 112 24.75 -1.89 4.24
C ASP A 112 23.39 -1.34 3.76
N VAL A 113 22.27 -1.95 4.18
CA VAL A 113 20.91 -1.53 3.80
C VAL A 113 20.14 -1.14 5.06
N THR A 114 19.56 0.07 5.08
CA THR A 114 18.59 0.47 6.10
C THR A 114 17.21 -0.03 5.69
N PHE A 115 16.56 -0.80 6.55
CA PHE A 115 15.19 -1.23 6.35
C PHE A 115 14.25 -0.40 7.21
N ILE A 116 13.21 0.16 6.61
CA ILE A 116 12.10 0.79 7.31
C ILE A 116 10.94 -0.20 7.25
N TRP A 117 10.48 -0.69 8.40
CA TRP A 117 9.32 -1.58 8.45
C TRP A 117 8.15 -0.90 9.15
N LYS A 118 7.09 -0.61 8.38
CA LYS A 118 5.81 -0.18 8.93
C LYS A 118 5.20 -1.34 9.73
N TYR A 119 5.12 -1.17 11.04
CA TYR A 119 4.68 -2.18 12.00
C TYR A 119 3.78 -1.55 13.06
N GLU A 120 2.50 -1.91 13.09
CA GLU A 120 1.45 -1.15 13.80
C GLU A 120 1.47 -1.28 15.33
N ARG A 121 2.31 -2.16 15.89
CA ARG A 121 2.45 -2.40 17.33
C ARG A 121 3.87 -2.11 17.83
N PRO A 122 4.18 -0.85 18.21
CA PRO A 122 5.50 -0.48 18.74
C PRO A 122 5.94 -1.30 19.95
N GLU A 123 4.98 -1.78 20.76
CA GLU A 123 5.20 -2.59 21.95
C GLU A 123 5.89 -3.93 21.68
N ASP A 124 5.76 -4.47 20.46
CA ASP A 124 6.43 -5.72 20.06
C ASP A 124 7.93 -5.52 19.83
N ASN A 125 8.40 -4.26 19.71
CA ASN A 125 9.79 -3.87 19.49
C ASN A 125 10.50 -4.71 18.41
N ILE A 126 9.91 -4.78 17.22
CA ILE A 126 10.35 -5.66 16.13
C ILE A 126 11.80 -5.43 15.66
N SER A 127 12.35 -4.23 15.91
CA SER A 127 13.74 -3.84 15.60
C SER A 127 14.76 -4.23 16.67
N ALA A 128 14.34 -4.83 17.79
CA ALA A 128 15.23 -5.21 18.87
C ALA A 128 16.37 -6.12 18.38
N GLY A 129 17.62 -5.69 18.57
CA GLY A 129 18.79 -6.46 18.16
C GLY A 129 19.07 -6.50 16.65
N VAL A 130 18.33 -5.72 15.84
CA VAL A 130 18.52 -5.64 14.39
C VAL A 130 18.96 -4.21 14.02
N PRO A 131 20.27 -3.93 13.95
CA PRO A 131 20.82 -2.56 13.89
C PRO A 131 20.53 -1.82 12.58
N ASN A 132 20.06 -2.53 11.56
CA ASN A 132 19.72 -1.99 10.26
C ASN A 132 18.19 -2.00 10.01
N LEU A 133 17.38 -2.14 11.05
CA LEU A 133 15.92 -2.09 10.98
C LEU A 133 15.37 -0.94 11.83
N ILE A 134 14.55 -0.11 11.20
CA ILE A 134 13.73 0.92 11.84
C ILE A 134 12.28 0.46 11.82
N GLY A 135 11.72 0.12 12.98
CA GLY A 135 10.30 -0.16 13.14
C GLY A 135 9.52 1.13 13.40
N SER A 136 8.40 1.33 12.70
CA SER A 136 7.50 2.47 12.95
C SER A 136 6.04 2.12 12.73
N ALA A 137 5.14 2.59 13.59
CA ALA A 137 3.70 2.42 13.39
C ALA A 137 3.16 3.21 12.19
N TRP A 138 3.85 4.28 11.80
CA TRP A 138 3.46 5.15 10.70
C TRP A 138 4.67 5.63 9.90
N VAL A 139 4.50 5.78 8.59
CA VAL A 139 5.53 6.28 7.68
C VAL A 139 4.89 7.26 6.68
N PRO A 140 5.59 8.33 6.27
CA PRO A 140 5.14 9.22 5.20
C PRO A 140 5.39 8.53 3.85
N GLN A 141 4.62 7.47 3.55
CA GLN A 141 4.84 6.58 2.40
C GLN A 141 4.96 7.37 1.09
N ASN A 142 4.06 8.31 0.82
CA ASN A 142 4.08 9.12 -0.40
C ASN A 142 5.39 9.92 -0.55
N ASN A 143 5.89 10.56 0.51
CA ASN A 143 7.15 11.29 0.46
C ASN A 143 8.35 10.35 0.32
N LEU A 144 8.34 9.19 0.98
CA LEU A 144 9.41 8.19 0.87
C LEU A 144 9.49 7.60 -0.55
N LEU A 145 8.36 7.29 -1.17
CA LEU A 145 8.31 6.75 -2.54
C LEU A 145 8.78 7.76 -3.59
N HIS A 146 8.69 9.06 -3.30
CA HIS A 146 9.18 10.12 -4.16
C HIS A 146 10.62 10.61 -3.81
N ASP A 147 11.27 10.05 -2.79
CA ASP A 147 12.66 10.39 -2.44
C ASP A 147 13.66 9.48 -3.18
N ALA A 148 14.63 10.09 -3.87
CA ALA A 148 15.61 9.36 -4.68
C ALA A 148 16.54 8.43 -3.88
N ARG A 149 16.62 8.58 -2.54
CA ARG A 149 17.42 7.71 -1.66
C ARG A 149 16.69 6.40 -1.32
N LEU A 150 15.38 6.30 -1.58
CA LEU A 150 14.67 5.03 -1.43
C LEU A 150 15.03 4.09 -2.59
N THR A 151 15.60 2.93 -2.25
CA THR A 151 16.11 1.97 -3.23
C THR A 151 15.04 0.99 -3.69
N ALA A 152 14.16 0.54 -2.78
CA ALA A 152 13.10 -0.40 -3.10
C ALA A 152 11.92 -0.29 -2.13
N PHE A 153 10.76 -0.74 -2.60
CA PHE A 153 9.54 -0.83 -1.83
C PHE A 153 8.96 -2.25 -1.87
N ILE A 154 8.85 -2.88 -0.70
CA ILE A 154 8.19 -4.16 -0.48
C ILE A 154 6.76 -3.87 0.01
N THR A 155 5.77 -4.27 -0.79
CA THR A 155 4.35 -3.96 -0.55
C THR A 155 3.46 -5.20 -0.65
N HIS A 156 2.25 -5.09 -0.11
CA HIS A 156 1.17 -6.07 -0.31
C HIS A 156 0.48 -5.95 -1.68
N CYS A 157 0.94 -5.03 -2.54
CA CYS A 157 0.38 -4.76 -3.87
C CYS A 157 -1.07 -4.26 -3.85
N GLY A 158 -1.47 -3.54 -2.79
CA GLY A 158 -2.73 -2.81 -2.80
C GLY A 158 -2.70 -1.70 -3.86
N GLN A 159 -3.85 -1.45 -4.50
CA GLN A 159 -3.96 -0.55 -5.66
C GLN A 159 -3.31 0.82 -5.44
N GLY A 160 -3.52 1.44 -4.27
CA GLY A 160 -2.89 2.73 -3.94
C GLY A 160 -1.37 2.67 -3.92
N SER A 161 -0.79 1.67 -3.24
CA SER A 161 0.67 1.49 -3.21
C SER A 161 1.24 1.24 -4.61
N THR A 162 0.59 0.43 -5.43
CA THR A 162 1.03 0.15 -6.81
C THR A 162 0.95 1.39 -7.69
N ALA A 163 -0.07 2.24 -7.52
CA ALA A 163 -0.20 3.49 -8.26
C ALA A 163 0.77 4.60 -7.80
N GLU A 164 1.29 4.52 -6.57
CA GLU A 164 2.26 5.46 -6.01
C GLU A 164 3.72 5.10 -6.33
N SER A 165 4.00 3.86 -6.73
CA SER A 165 5.35 3.30 -6.90
C SER A 165 5.93 3.50 -8.30
#